data_AF-A0A0Q4CHY3-F1
#
_entry.id   AF-A0A0Q4CHY3-F1
#
_cell.length_a   1.000
_cell.length_b   1.000
_cell.length_c   1.000
_cell.angle_alpha   90.00
_cell.angle_beta   90.00
_cell.angle_gamma   90.00
#
_symmetry.space_group_name_H-M   'P 1'
#
loop_
_entity.id
_entity.type
_entity.pdbx_description
1 polymer ?
#
loop_
_entity_poly.entity_id
_entity_poly.type
_entity_poly.pdbx_seq_one_letter_code
_entity_poly.pdbx_strand_id
1 'polypeptide(L)'
;MLFQTPTQFAVLALVLLAGWLFGLASSSGGKKWKQRYRDEEAAHKAYRAEVAADLKTREEHLREVEAERDRLAKERSTAATTTAAAAATGAAATSSSGGFFGWGGDNLSRIRGIDADLERALGQRGIKTYRAIEGLSEADERALEDELRLRPGTIDAEHWREQAAMLRAGHDDDHRSRWG
;
A
#
# COMPACT_ATOMS: atom_id res chain seq x y z
N MET A 1 51.00 53.09 48.64
CA MET A 1 50.07 53.83 47.77
C MET A 1 50.45 53.51 46.33
N LEU A 2 49.83 52.49 45.71
CA LEU A 2 50.36 51.85 44.50
C LEU A 2 50.18 52.65 43.19
N PHE A 3 49.40 53.74 43.22
CA PHE A 3 49.18 54.60 42.05
C PHE A 3 49.22 56.07 42.47
N GLN A 4 50.23 56.80 42.02
CA GLN A 4 50.43 58.22 42.39
C GLN A 4 50.41 59.16 41.18
N THR A 5 50.45 58.64 39.95
CA THR A 5 50.48 59.48 38.74
C THR A 5 49.17 59.36 37.93
N PRO A 6 48.66 60.46 37.35
CA PRO A 6 47.47 60.44 36.48
C PRO A 6 47.59 59.45 35.31
N THR A 7 48.81 59.25 34.82
CA THR A 7 49.13 58.31 33.73
C THR A 7 48.86 56.85 34.12
N GLN A 8 49.08 56.46 35.38
CA GLN A 8 48.78 55.09 35.83
C GLN A 8 47.28 54.79 35.81
N PHE A 9 46.45 55.76 36.20
CA PHE A 9 44.99 55.65 36.08
C PHE A 9 44.53 55.60 34.62
N ALA A 10 45.18 56.37 33.74
CA ALA A 10 44.89 56.32 32.30
C ALA A 10 45.19 54.94 31.70
N VAL A 11 46.32 54.32 32.07
CA VAL A 11 46.67 52.96 31.64
C VAL A 11 45.67 51.93 32.17
N LEU A 12 45.28 52.02 33.45
CA LEU A 12 44.27 51.12 34.03
C LEU A 12 42.90 51.26 33.34
N ALA A 13 42.48 52.50 33.06
CA ALA A 13 41.24 52.75 32.32
C ALA A 13 41.29 52.16 30.91
N LEU A 14 42.43 52.29 30.22
CA LEU A 14 42.63 51.73 28.89
C LEU A 14 42.59 50.19 28.91
N VAL A 15 43.26 49.56 29.89
CA VAL A 15 43.21 48.09 30.07
C VAL A 15 41.81 47.61 30.40
N LEU A 16 41.06 48.34 31.23
CA LEU A 16 39.69 48.00 31.59
C LEU A 16 38.74 48.14 30.39
N LEU A 17 38.88 49.20 29.60
CA LEU A 17 38.15 49.40 28.34
C LEU A 17 38.49 48.31 27.32
N ALA A 18 39.77 47.95 27.18
CA ALA A 18 40.21 46.89 26.29
C ALA A 18 39.66 45.52 26.70
N GLY A 19 39.73 45.18 27.99
CA GLY A 19 39.16 43.94 28.53
C GLY A 19 37.64 43.89 28.40
N TRP A 20 36.95 45.02 28.60
CA TRP A 20 35.51 45.13 28.41
C TRP A 20 35.10 44.93 26.95
N LEU A 21 35.80 45.59 26.01
CA LEU A 21 35.57 45.42 24.57
C LEU A 21 35.85 43.98 24.11
N PHE A 22 36.90 43.36 24.63
CA PHE A 22 37.23 41.97 24.30
C PHE A 22 36.18 40.99 24.84
N GLY A 23 35.68 41.20 26.06
CA GLY A 23 34.59 40.41 26.64
C GLY A 23 33.26 40.56 25.86
N LEU A 24 32.95 41.77 25.39
CA LEU A 24 31.76 42.03 24.59
C LEU A 24 31.84 41.40 23.20
N ALA A 25 33.03 41.41 22.58
CA ALA A 25 33.27 40.73 21.31
C ALA A 25 33.11 39.20 21.45
N SER A 26 33.57 38.63 22.55
CA SER A 26 33.50 37.19 22.84
C SER A 26 32.08 36.69 23.13
N SER A 27 31.21 37.53 23.69
CA SER A 27 29.81 37.16 23.98
C SER A 27 28.89 37.09 22.74
N SER A 28 29.36 37.55 21.58
CA SER A 28 28.59 37.55 20.32
C SER A 28 28.35 36.16 19.73
N GLY A 29 29.03 35.11 20.22
CA GLY A 29 28.85 33.72 19.79
C GLY A 29 27.49 33.10 20.15
N GLY A 30 26.73 33.74 21.06
CA GLY A 30 25.47 33.21 21.58
C GLY A 30 24.27 33.23 20.61
N LYS A 31 24.32 34.05 19.56
CA LYS A 31 23.18 34.24 18.64
C LYS A 31 23.07 33.11 17.61
N LYS A 32 24.20 32.57 17.14
CA LYS A 32 24.23 31.55 16.08
C LYS A 32 23.69 30.20 16.54
N TRP A 33 24.01 29.78 17.77
CA TRP A 33 23.49 28.51 18.32
C TRP A 33 21.98 28.59 18.60
N LYS A 34 21.48 29.74 19.10
CA LYS A 34 20.04 29.96 19.31
C LYS A 34 19.26 29.95 17.99
N GLN A 35 19.86 30.49 16.93
CA GLN A 35 19.24 30.49 15.61
C GLN A 35 19.16 29.07 15.06
N ARG A 36 20.27 28.31 15.12
CA ARG A 36 20.28 26.89 14.71
C ARG A 36 19.28 26.03 15.48
N TYR A 37 19.19 26.22 16.80
CA TYR A 37 18.24 25.49 17.64
C TYR A 37 16.78 25.81 17.26
N ARG A 38 16.47 27.09 16.98
CA ARG A 38 15.13 27.49 16.50
C ARG A 38 14.82 26.92 15.11
N ASP A 39 15.81 26.88 14.22
CA ASP A 39 15.65 26.30 12.89
C ASP A 39 15.40 24.79 12.97
N GLU A 40 16.09 24.08 13.87
CA GLU A 40 15.85 22.66 14.15
C GLU A 40 14.46 22.40 14.73
N GLU A 41 14.02 23.19 15.72
CA GLU A 41 12.65 23.10 16.26
C GLU A 41 11.59 23.38 15.20
N ALA A 42 11.82 24.37 14.32
CA ALA A 42 10.93 24.69 13.22
C ALA A 42 10.83 23.55 12.21
N ALA A 43 11.96 22.91 11.86
CA ALA A 43 12.00 21.77 10.96
C ALA A 43 11.23 20.57 11.53
N HIS A 44 11.39 20.27 12.83
CA HIS A 44 10.64 19.19 13.47
C HIS A 44 9.13 19.46 13.52
N LYS A 45 8.74 20.72 13.78
CA LYS A 45 7.33 21.10 13.77
C LYS A 45 6.73 21.01 12.36
N ALA A 46 7.46 21.45 11.35
CA ALA A 46 7.05 21.36 9.94
C ALA A 46 6.84 19.90 9.53
N TYR A 47 7.81 19.03 9.82
CA TYR A 47 7.70 17.60 9.53
C TYR A 47 6.48 16.95 10.19
N ARG A 48 6.23 17.23 11.48
CA ARG A 48 5.04 16.72 12.18
C ARG A 48 3.74 17.23 11.58
N ALA A 49 3.70 18.49 11.15
CA ALA A 49 2.52 19.08 10.52
C ALA A 49 2.25 18.47 9.14
N GLU A 50 3.28 18.24 8.33
CA GLU A 50 3.18 17.59 7.02
C GLU A 50 2.66 16.16 7.14
N VAL A 51 3.24 15.37 8.05
CA VAL A 51 2.77 13.99 8.30
C VAL A 51 1.32 13.96 8.76
N ALA A 52 0.93 14.88 9.67
CA ALA A 52 -0.45 14.98 10.12
C ALA A 52 -1.42 15.36 8.98
N ALA A 53 -1.00 16.24 8.07
CA ALA A 53 -1.80 16.63 6.91
C ALA A 53 -1.98 15.47 5.92
N ASP A 54 -0.90 14.75 5.60
CA ASP A 54 -0.91 13.59 4.71
C ASP A 54 -1.78 12.45 5.28
N LEU A 55 -1.69 12.17 6.58
CA LEU A 55 -2.58 11.22 7.25
C LEU A 55 -4.05 11.62 7.12
N LYS A 56 -4.36 12.90 7.36
CA LYS A 56 -5.73 13.41 7.24
C LYS A 56 -6.27 13.26 5.81
N THR A 57 -5.47 13.60 4.80
CA THR A 57 -5.85 13.43 3.39
C THR A 57 -6.12 11.96 3.07
N ARG A 58 -5.27 11.04 3.54
CA ARG A 58 -5.48 9.60 3.34
C ARG A 58 -6.75 9.09 4.04
N GLU A 59 -7.03 9.55 5.25
CA GLU A 59 -8.26 9.20 5.99
C GLU A 59 -9.52 9.71 5.28
N GLU A 60 -9.47 10.93 4.71
CA GLU A 60 -10.56 11.50 3.92
C GLU A 60 -10.82 10.66 2.65
N HIS A 61 -9.77 10.30 1.92
CA HIS A 61 -9.88 9.41 0.76
C HIS A 61 -10.44 8.03 1.13
N LEU A 62 -9.99 7.43 2.24
CA LEU A 62 -10.52 6.15 2.70
C LEU A 62 -12.01 6.22 3.03
N ARG A 63 -12.44 7.31 3.70
CA ARG A 63 -13.85 7.52 4.03
C ARG A 63 -14.70 7.71 2.78
N GLU A 64 -14.20 8.41 1.77
CA GLU A 64 -14.88 8.59 0.49
C GLU A 64 -15.05 7.25 -0.24
N VAL A 65 -13.98 6.47 -0.35
CA VAL A 65 -14.01 5.14 -0.98
C VAL A 65 -14.96 4.20 -0.22
N GLU A 66 -14.98 4.25 1.10
CA GLU A 66 -15.92 3.44 1.90
C GLU A 66 -17.38 3.86 1.64
N ALA A 67 -17.65 5.17 1.57
CA ALA A 67 -18.98 5.67 1.26
C ALA A 67 -19.43 5.28 -0.16
N GLU A 68 -18.53 5.31 -1.15
CA GLU A 68 -18.78 4.83 -2.50
C GLU A 68 -19.06 3.34 -2.53
N ARG A 69 -18.25 2.52 -1.84
CA ARG A 69 -18.47 1.08 -1.71
C ARG A 69 -19.85 0.78 -1.13
N ASP A 70 -20.25 1.48 -0.08
CA ASP A 70 -21.54 1.28 0.57
C ASP A 70 -22.71 1.72 -0.31
N ARG A 71 -22.55 2.79 -1.10
CA ARG A 71 -23.53 3.20 -2.12
C ARG A 71 -23.66 2.13 -3.20
N LEU A 72 -22.55 1.68 -3.77
CA LEU A 72 -22.53 0.62 -4.77
C LEU A 72 -23.10 -0.70 -4.22
N ALA A 73 -22.85 -1.03 -2.95
CA ALA A 73 -23.43 -2.19 -2.30
C ALA A 73 -24.97 -2.07 -2.19
N LYS A 74 -25.49 -0.90 -1.84
CA LYS A 74 -26.94 -0.62 -1.81
C LYS A 74 -27.57 -0.63 -3.20
N GLU A 75 -26.90 -0.05 -4.19
CA GLU A 75 -27.35 -0.10 -5.59
C GLU A 75 -27.37 -1.54 -6.09
N ARG A 76 -26.33 -2.33 -5.78
CA ARG A 76 -26.25 -3.74 -6.13
C ARG A 76 -27.29 -4.59 -5.41
N SER A 77 -27.59 -4.32 -4.14
CA SER A 77 -28.66 -5.04 -3.42
C SER A 77 -30.04 -4.67 -3.96
N THR A 78 -30.25 -3.41 -4.34
CA THR A 78 -31.51 -2.96 -4.95
C THR A 78 -31.67 -3.55 -6.35
N ALA A 79 -30.61 -3.53 -7.17
CA ALA A 79 -30.57 -4.17 -8.47
C ALA A 79 -30.77 -5.69 -8.35
N ALA A 80 -30.12 -6.36 -7.41
CA ALA A 80 -30.33 -7.78 -7.14
C ALA A 80 -31.76 -8.10 -6.71
N THR A 81 -32.41 -7.22 -5.93
CA THR A 81 -33.82 -7.38 -5.54
C THR A 81 -34.75 -7.23 -6.74
N THR A 82 -34.51 -6.23 -7.61
CA THR A 82 -35.27 -6.04 -8.86
C THR A 82 -35.03 -7.16 -9.86
N THR A 83 -33.79 -7.64 -10.00
CA THR A 83 -33.43 -8.78 -10.84
C THR A 83 -34.02 -10.07 -10.28
N ALA A 84 -34.04 -10.29 -8.96
CA ALA A 84 -34.70 -11.44 -8.35
C ALA A 84 -36.22 -11.41 -8.55
N ALA A 85 -36.85 -10.24 -8.45
CA ALA A 85 -38.26 -10.08 -8.76
C ALA A 85 -38.57 -10.35 -10.25
N ALA A 86 -37.77 -9.82 -11.17
CA ALA A 86 -37.90 -10.07 -12.60
C ALA A 86 -37.56 -11.52 -12.99
N ALA A 87 -36.59 -12.14 -12.32
CA ALA A 87 -36.23 -13.54 -12.48
C ALA A 87 -37.31 -14.48 -11.91
N ALA A 88 -38.06 -14.09 -10.88
CA ALA A 88 -39.22 -14.86 -10.41
C ALA A 88 -40.36 -14.83 -11.45
N THR A 89 -40.59 -13.69 -12.11
CA THR A 89 -41.54 -13.60 -13.24
C THR A 89 -41.03 -14.34 -14.49
N GLY A 90 -39.72 -14.31 -14.73
CA GLY A 90 -39.06 -15.03 -15.83
C GLY A 90 -38.95 -16.54 -15.61
N ALA A 91 -38.76 -17.00 -14.37
CA ALA A 91 -38.68 -18.42 -13.99
C ALA A 91 -40.05 -19.11 -14.05
N ALA A 92 -41.15 -18.36 -13.85
CA ALA A 92 -42.49 -18.85 -14.15
C ALA A 92 -42.71 -19.08 -15.67
N ALA A 93 -41.93 -18.42 -16.54
CA ALA A 93 -41.96 -18.59 -18.00
C ALA A 93 -40.80 -19.44 -18.57
N THR A 94 -39.74 -19.67 -17.78
CA THR A 94 -38.47 -20.29 -18.22
C THR A 94 -38.08 -21.50 -17.35
N SER A 95 -39.06 -22.13 -16.69
CA SER A 95 -38.89 -23.47 -16.11
C SER A 95 -38.56 -24.56 -17.16
N SER A 96 -38.28 -24.17 -18.41
CA SER A 96 -37.81 -25.03 -19.50
C SER A 96 -36.40 -24.74 -20.02
N SER A 97 -35.61 -23.79 -19.50
CA SER A 97 -34.18 -23.72 -19.89
C SER A 97 -33.25 -23.16 -18.80
N GLY A 98 -32.33 -24.03 -18.38
CA GLY A 98 -31.47 -23.86 -17.21
C GLY A 98 -30.40 -22.78 -17.34
N GLY A 99 -30.18 -22.09 -16.23
CA GLY A 99 -29.09 -21.15 -16.03
C GLY A 99 -27.85 -21.81 -15.42
N PHE A 100 -26.68 -21.53 -16.01
CA PHE A 100 -25.36 -21.76 -15.44
C PHE A 100 -24.44 -20.63 -15.92
N PHE A 101 -24.28 -19.55 -15.15
CA PHE A 101 -23.07 -18.70 -15.16
C PHE A 101 -23.14 -17.74 -13.96
N GLY A 102 -22.68 -18.24 -12.81
CA GLY A 102 -22.55 -17.51 -11.56
C GLY A 102 -21.28 -16.65 -11.55
N TRP A 103 -21.43 -15.40 -11.16
CA TRP A 103 -20.36 -14.53 -10.69
C TRP A 103 -19.81 -15.06 -9.35
N GLY A 104 -18.92 -16.05 -9.41
CA GLY A 104 -18.15 -16.54 -8.28
C GLY A 104 -16.78 -16.91 -8.80
N GLY A 105 -15.75 -16.13 -8.44
CA GLY A 105 -14.38 -16.45 -8.84
C GLY A 105 -14.00 -17.83 -8.31
N ASP A 106 -13.27 -18.58 -9.13
CA ASP A 106 -12.79 -19.90 -8.76
C ASP A 106 -11.66 -19.76 -7.73
N ASN A 107 -11.55 -20.70 -6.80
CA ASN A 107 -10.49 -20.69 -5.79
C ASN A 107 -9.20 -21.28 -6.40
N LEU A 108 -8.32 -20.41 -6.89
CA LEU A 108 -7.14 -20.78 -7.66
C LEU A 108 -6.05 -21.41 -6.78
N SER A 109 -6.08 -21.15 -5.46
CA SER A 109 -5.16 -21.78 -4.49
C SER A 109 -5.28 -23.31 -4.37
N ARG A 110 -6.28 -23.91 -5.04
CA ARG A 110 -6.43 -25.37 -5.13
C ARG A 110 -5.47 -26.03 -6.12
N ILE A 111 -4.91 -25.27 -7.04
CA ILE A 111 -3.92 -25.79 -8.00
C ILE A 111 -2.57 -25.89 -7.29
N ARG A 112 -1.90 -27.05 -7.40
CA ARG A 112 -0.60 -27.27 -6.77
C ARG A 112 0.42 -26.28 -7.33
N GLY A 113 1.09 -25.54 -6.43
CA GLY A 113 2.04 -24.48 -6.78
C GLY A 113 1.43 -23.08 -6.82
N ILE A 114 0.11 -22.92 -6.67
CA ILE A 114 -0.55 -21.62 -6.51
C ILE A 114 -0.75 -21.30 -5.02
N ASP A 115 0.21 -20.58 -4.44
CA ASP A 115 0.09 -20.06 -3.07
C ASP A 115 -0.89 -18.86 -2.99
N ALA A 116 -1.33 -18.51 -1.78
CA ALA A 116 -2.23 -17.36 -1.56
C ALA A 116 -1.64 -16.01 -2.06
N ASP A 117 -0.31 -15.89 -2.12
CA ASP A 117 0.38 -14.72 -2.65
C ASP A 117 0.29 -14.67 -4.18
N LEU A 118 0.38 -15.83 -4.80
CA LEU A 118 0.28 -16.02 -6.24
C LEU A 118 -1.16 -15.87 -6.74
N GLU A 119 -2.14 -16.40 -6.01
CA GLU A 119 -3.56 -16.15 -6.27
C GLU A 119 -3.90 -14.66 -6.24
N ARG A 120 -3.32 -13.90 -5.29
CA ARG A 120 -3.48 -12.44 -5.26
C ARG A 120 -2.82 -11.75 -6.45
N ALA A 121 -1.66 -12.20 -6.90
CA ALA A 121 -1.00 -11.67 -8.09
C ALA A 121 -1.82 -11.95 -9.37
N LEU A 122 -2.34 -13.17 -9.51
CA LEU A 122 -3.23 -13.56 -10.62
C LEU A 122 -4.55 -12.78 -10.60
N GLY A 123 -5.13 -12.60 -9.41
CA GLY A 123 -6.33 -11.81 -9.20
C GLY A 123 -6.17 -10.33 -9.56
N GLN A 124 -4.98 -9.74 -9.32
CA GLN A 124 -4.63 -8.37 -9.74
C GLN A 124 -4.58 -8.23 -11.27
N ARG A 125 -4.17 -9.28 -12.00
CA ARG A 125 -4.21 -9.36 -13.47
C ARG A 125 -5.60 -9.70 -14.04
N GLY A 126 -6.60 -9.92 -13.18
CA GLY A 126 -7.96 -10.27 -13.59
C GLY A 126 -8.17 -11.76 -13.88
N ILE A 127 -7.16 -12.60 -13.65
CA ILE A 127 -7.24 -14.05 -13.77
C ILE A 127 -7.87 -14.58 -12.49
N LYS A 128 -9.20 -14.73 -12.51
CA LYS A 128 -10.03 -15.09 -11.33
C LYS A 128 -10.81 -16.40 -11.50
N THR A 129 -10.58 -17.13 -12.59
CA THR A 129 -11.32 -18.36 -12.93
C THR A 129 -10.37 -19.43 -13.44
N TYR A 130 -10.68 -20.70 -13.22
CA TYR A 130 -9.92 -21.84 -13.75
C TYR A 130 -9.84 -21.79 -15.28
N ARG A 131 -10.91 -21.30 -15.93
CA ARG A 131 -10.95 -21.08 -17.38
C ARG A 131 -9.88 -20.09 -17.87
N ALA A 132 -9.54 -19.09 -17.06
CA ALA A 132 -8.52 -18.12 -17.41
C ALA A 132 -7.10 -18.72 -17.29
N ILE A 133 -6.88 -19.67 -16.37
CA ILE A 133 -5.62 -20.42 -16.27
C ILE A 133 -5.48 -21.41 -17.44
N GLU A 134 -6.56 -22.11 -17.80
CA GLU A 134 -6.57 -23.05 -18.94
C GLU A 134 -6.10 -22.39 -20.25
N GLY A 135 -6.51 -21.13 -20.44
CA GLY A 135 -6.19 -20.31 -21.60
C GLY A 135 -4.87 -19.54 -21.53
N LEU A 136 -4.04 -19.73 -20.50
CA LEU A 136 -2.71 -19.13 -20.45
C LEU A 136 -1.86 -19.61 -21.63
N SER A 137 -1.25 -18.66 -22.33
CA SER A 137 -0.28 -18.95 -23.38
C SER A 137 1.12 -19.13 -22.77
N GLU A 138 2.02 -19.83 -23.47
CA GLU A 138 3.42 -19.97 -23.05
C GLU A 138 4.14 -18.62 -22.82
N ALA A 139 3.67 -17.54 -23.46
CA ALA A 139 4.18 -16.20 -23.26
C ALA A 139 3.69 -15.59 -21.94
N ASP A 140 2.42 -15.84 -21.59
CA ASP A 140 1.83 -15.40 -20.33
C ASP A 140 2.41 -16.19 -19.15
N GLU A 141 2.65 -17.49 -19.34
CA GLU A 141 3.36 -18.34 -18.37
C GLU A 141 4.76 -17.81 -18.10
N ARG A 142 5.54 -17.49 -19.15
CA ARG A 142 6.88 -16.91 -18.99
C ARG A 142 6.85 -15.53 -18.31
N ALA A 143 5.87 -14.69 -18.65
CA ALA A 143 5.71 -13.40 -18.01
C ALA A 143 5.33 -13.53 -16.52
N LEU A 144 4.48 -14.51 -16.19
CA LEU A 144 4.15 -14.86 -14.82
C LEU A 144 5.38 -15.40 -14.08
N GLU A 145 6.13 -16.32 -14.67
CA GLU A 145 7.33 -16.89 -14.06
C GLU A 145 8.40 -15.82 -13.78
N ASP A 146 8.63 -14.89 -14.70
CA ASP A 146 9.57 -13.78 -14.54
C ASP A 146 9.11 -12.81 -13.43
N GLU A 147 7.83 -12.44 -13.42
CA GLU A 147 7.24 -11.54 -12.42
C GLU A 147 7.23 -12.15 -11.02
N LEU A 148 6.91 -13.44 -10.93
CA LEU A 148 6.86 -14.21 -9.70
C LEU A 148 8.25 -14.68 -9.24
N ARG A 149 9.28 -14.44 -10.07
CA ARG A 149 10.65 -14.92 -9.87
C ARG A 149 10.72 -16.44 -9.67
N LEU A 150 9.79 -17.16 -10.28
CA LEU A 150 9.79 -18.62 -10.33
C LEU A 150 10.81 -19.09 -11.36
N ARG A 151 11.26 -20.34 -11.23
CA ARG A 151 12.12 -20.90 -12.28
C ARG A 151 11.31 -21.02 -13.58
N PRO A 152 11.90 -20.66 -14.74
CA PRO A 152 11.25 -20.87 -16.02
C PRO A 152 10.87 -22.35 -16.21
N GLY A 153 9.62 -22.60 -16.61
CA GLY A 153 9.04 -23.94 -16.77
C GLY A 153 8.46 -24.56 -15.49
N THR A 154 8.30 -23.80 -14.40
CA THR A 154 7.64 -24.30 -13.18
C THR A 154 6.14 -24.45 -13.39
N ILE A 155 5.51 -23.54 -14.15
CA ILE A 155 4.06 -23.58 -14.41
C ILE A 155 3.70 -24.78 -15.31
N ASP A 156 4.57 -25.08 -16.28
CA ASP A 156 4.46 -26.24 -17.15
C ASP A 156 4.74 -27.55 -16.39
N ALA A 157 5.81 -27.59 -15.58
CA ALA A 157 6.16 -28.76 -14.77
C ALA A 157 5.11 -29.11 -13.70
N GLU A 158 4.42 -28.12 -13.16
CA GLU A 158 3.31 -28.31 -12.21
C GLU A 158 1.96 -28.51 -12.93
N HIS A 159 1.92 -28.55 -14.27
CA HIS A 159 0.73 -28.84 -15.06
C HIS A 159 -0.51 -28.02 -14.67
N TRP A 160 -0.36 -26.72 -14.40
CA TRP A 160 -1.46 -25.86 -13.90
C TRP A 160 -2.68 -25.86 -14.82
N ARG A 161 -2.47 -25.98 -16.14
CA ARG A 161 -3.54 -26.01 -17.14
C ARG A 161 -4.38 -27.29 -17.07
N GLU A 162 -3.74 -28.44 -16.89
CA GLU A 162 -4.42 -29.73 -16.74
C GLU A 162 -5.22 -29.79 -15.43
N GLN A 163 -4.64 -29.25 -14.35
CA GLN A 163 -5.30 -29.14 -13.06
C GLN A 163 -6.51 -28.18 -13.12
N ALA A 164 -6.36 -27.02 -13.75
CA ALA A 164 -7.45 -26.07 -13.93
C ALA A 164 -8.60 -26.66 -14.76
N ALA A 165 -8.29 -27.41 -15.82
CA ALA A 165 -9.29 -28.12 -16.62
C ALA A 165 -10.02 -29.19 -15.79
N MET A 166 -9.30 -29.94 -14.95
CA MET A 166 -9.86 -30.97 -14.08
C MET A 166 -10.74 -30.38 -12.95
N LEU A 167 -10.33 -29.27 -12.34
CA LEU A 167 -11.10 -28.55 -11.31
C LEU A 167 -12.36 -27.91 -11.90
N ARG A 168 -12.29 -27.36 -13.12
CA ARG A 168 -13.47 -26.85 -13.84
C ARG A 168 -14.47 -27.95 -14.16
N ALA A 169 -14.01 -29.17 -14.44
CA ALA A 169 -14.87 -30.32 -14.71
C ALA A 169 -15.57 -30.85 -13.45
N GLY A 170 -15.29 -30.31 -12.25
CA GLY A 170 -15.95 -30.68 -10.99
C GLY A 170 -15.36 -31.89 -10.28
N HIS A 171 -14.17 -32.34 -10.69
CA HIS A 171 -13.47 -33.48 -10.10
C HIS A 171 -12.61 -33.07 -8.88
N ASP A 172 -13.22 -32.37 -7.93
CA ASP A 172 -12.58 -31.87 -6.70
C ASP A 172 -12.01 -32.99 -5.81
N ASP A 173 -12.67 -34.17 -5.80
CA ASP A 173 -12.29 -35.30 -4.95
C ASP A 173 -11.23 -36.23 -5.60
N ASP A 174 -11.22 -36.32 -6.93
CA ASP A 174 -10.20 -37.10 -7.67
C ASP A 174 -8.84 -36.41 -7.65
N HIS A 175 -8.82 -35.07 -7.68
CA HIS A 175 -7.58 -34.28 -7.59
C HIS A 175 -6.91 -34.44 -6.22
N ARG A 176 -7.68 -34.37 -5.13
CA ARG A 176 -7.20 -34.60 -3.76
C ARG A 176 -6.67 -36.02 -3.56
N SER A 177 -7.28 -37.01 -4.22
CA SER A 177 -6.88 -38.42 -4.09
C SER A 177 -5.63 -38.77 -4.91
N ARG A 178 -5.38 -38.06 -6.01
CA ARG A 178 -4.23 -38.30 -6.89
C ARG A 178 -2.97 -37.53 -6.48
N TRP A 179 -3.13 -36.42 -5.75
CA TRP A 179 -2.05 -35.48 -5.46
C TRP A 179 -1.98 -34.99 -4.00
N GLY A 180 -2.80 -35.55 -3.10
CA GLY A 180 -2.70 -35.35 -1.65
C GLY A 180 -1.57 -36.13 -0.99
#